data_AF-A0A062Y1M9-F1
#
_entry.id   AF-A0A062Y1M9-F1
#
_cell.length_a   1.000
_cell.length_b   1.000
_cell.length_c   1.000
_cell.angle_alpha   90.00
_cell.angle_beta   90.00
_cell.angle_gamma   90.00
#
_symmetry.space_group_name_H-M   'P 1'
#
loop_
_entity.id
_entity.type
_entity.pdbx_description
1 polymer ?
#
loop_
_entity_poly.entity_id
_entity_poly.type
_entity_poly.pdbx_seq_one_letter_code
_entity_poly.pdbx_strand_id
1 'polypeptide(L)'
;MGWKLRVGEAAFPLEPPRVVVGRSRSCDVRLREDTVSRLHAAFVWEEDGWVLEDLGSSNGTFLNGQRVVERQRVRAGDQVRFGAVKAALEGPTGAVASSGARPAPIPEATWDYTVGLVTSPPASPLWRLAALGLDLGLFVLGSLVPFLPLLTMLAAESFLLRPETLPPSMTTKAFVAGGCGALWVIYAWYYWIHGWARRGGTPGMRLLGLRLVDNLFRQPVGYARAWLRALACVATGLTFGVGFLMVFFRPDRRTLHDLLAGTQVVHRTPTP
;
A
#
# COMPACT_ATOMS: atom_id res chain seq x y z
N MET A 1 -26.81 -24.21 -7.36
CA MET A 1 -25.41 -24.03 -7.79
C MET A 1 -24.53 -24.81 -6.82
N GLY A 2 -23.91 -25.91 -7.25
CA GLY A 2 -23.29 -26.90 -6.35
C GLY A 2 -21.80 -26.72 -6.09
N TRP A 3 -21.27 -25.49 -6.17
CA TRP A 3 -19.84 -25.25 -6.06
C TRP A 3 -19.35 -25.40 -4.62
N LYS A 4 -18.23 -26.10 -4.44
CA LYS A 4 -17.59 -26.26 -3.13
C LYS A 4 -16.08 -26.09 -3.26
N LEU A 5 -15.50 -25.48 -2.23
CA LEU A 5 -14.06 -25.48 -2.00
C LEU A 5 -13.73 -26.58 -1.00
N ARG A 6 -13.02 -27.63 -1.44
CA ARG A 6 -12.57 -28.71 -0.58
C ARG A 6 -11.17 -28.42 -0.05
N VAL A 7 -10.99 -28.51 1.26
CA VAL A 7 -9.70 -28.35 1.95
C VAL A 7 -9.52 -29.54 2.89
N GLY A 8 -8.70 -30.51 2.48
CA GLY A 8 -8.61 -31.80 3.18
C GLY A 8 -9.97 -32.53 3.18
N GLU A 9 -10.46 -32.89 4.35
CA GLU A 9 -11.78 -33.54 4.52
C GLU A 9 -12.96 -32.54 4.56
N ALA A 10 -12.68 -31.26 4.81
CA ALA A 10 -13.71 -30.23 4.90
C ALA A 10 -14.11 -29.71 3.52
N ALA A 11 -15.41 -29.44 3.32
CA ALA A 11 -15.94 -28.83 2.11
C ALA A 11 -16.77 -27.60 2.47
N PHE A 12 -16.41 -26.46 1.88
CA PHE A 12 -17.08 -25.17 2.11
C PHE A 12 -17.90 -24.81 0.87
N PRO A 13 -19.20 -24.47 1.01
CA PRO A 13 -20.00 -24.04 -0.13
C PRO A 13 -19.50 -22.69 -0.66
N LEU A 14 -19.49 -22.52 -1.98
CA LEU A 14 -19.28 -21.23 -2.61
C LEU A 14 -20.64 -20.64 -3.00
N GLU A 15 -21.05 -19.57 -2.31
CA GLU A 15 -22.34 -18.90 -2.49
C GLU A 15 -22.16 -17.48 -3.02
N PRO A 16 -22.83 -17.09 -4.13
CA PRO A 16 -22.78 -15.73 -4.65
C PRO A 16 -23.21 -14.68 -3.61
N PRO A 17 -22.75 -13.42 -3.72
CA PRO A 17 -21.92 -12.88 -4.79
C PRO A 17 -20.42 -13.05 -4.54
N ARG A 18 -20.00 -13.41 -3.31
CA ARG A 18 -18.60 -13.45 -2.92
C ARG A 18 -18.38 -14.34 -1.70
N VAL A 19 -17.28 -15.08 -1.70
CA VAL A 19 -16.80 -15.90 -0.58
C VAL A 19 -15.33 -15.58 -0.31
N VAL A 20 -15.02 -15.09 0.88
CA VAL A 20 -13.68 -14.70 1.30
C VAL A 20 -12.99 -15.84 2.06
N VAL A 21 -11.76 -16.14 1.66
CA VAL A 21 -10.90 -17.14 2.26
C VAL A 21 -9.77 -16.44 3.03
N GLY A 22 -9.55 -16.85 4.29
CA GLY A 22 -8.46 -16.29 5.10
C GLY A 22 -8.38 -16.87 6.51
N ARG A 23 -7.39 -16.42 7.28
CA ARG A 23 -7.18 -16.86 8.67
C ARG A 23 -8.07 -16.14 9.68
N SER A 24 -8.59 -14.96 9.31
CA SER A 24 -9.46 -14.15 10.18
C SER A 24 -10.77 -14.88 10.50
N ARG A 25 -11.37 -14.52 11.65
CA ARG A 25 -12.74 -14.96 12.00
C ARG A 25 -13.81 -14.34 11.12
N SER A 26 -13.47 -13.27 10.42
CA SER A 26 -14.38 -12.53 9.53
C SER A 26 -14.42 -13.07 8.10
N CYS A 27 -13.77 -14.20 7.81
CA CYS A 27 -13.79 -14.85 6.50
C CYS A 27 -14.87 -15.94 6.46
N ASP A 28 -15.54 -16.08 5.32
CA ASP A 28 -16.52 -17.12 5.07
C ASP A 28 -15.89 -18.51 5.14
N VAL A 29 -14.69 -18.64 4.55
CA VAL A 29 -13.84 -19.82 4.69
C VAL A 29 -12.64 -19.49 5.55
N ARG A 30 -12.67 -19.98 6.79
CA ARG A 30 -11.59 -19.77 7.75
C ARG A 30 -10.55 -20.89 7.72
N LEU A 31 -9.34 -20.56 7.27
CA LEU A 31 -8.19 -21.46 7.29
C LEU A 31 -7.23 -21.08 8.42
N ARG A 32 -7.11 -21.93 9.44
CA ARG A 32 -6.32 -21.65 10.66
C ARG A 32 -4.83 -21.96 10.51
N GLU A 33 -4.24 -21.46 9.43
CA GLU A 33 -2.85 -21.76 9.06
C GLU A 33 -2.04 -20.48 8.98
N ASP A 34 -0.84 -20.47 9.57
CA ASP A 34 -0.02 -19.26 9.68
C ASP A 34 0.48 -18.75 8.33
N THR A 35 0.57 -19.64 7.36
CA THR A 35 0.89 -19.29 5.98
C THR A 35 -0.27 -18.60 5.24
N VAL A 36 -1.47 -18.59 5.83
CA VAL A 36 -2.66 -17.93 5.29
C VAL A 36 -2.83 -16.55 5.93
N SER A 37 -3.09 -15.56 5.07
CA SER A 37 -3.24 -14.16 5.47
C SER A 37 -4.61 -13.95 6.09
N ARG A 38 -4.78 -12.89 6.90
CA ARG A 38 -6.05 -12.62 7.60
C ARG A 38 -7.23 -12.53 6.62
N LEU A 39 -7.02 -11.82 5.51
CA LEU A 39 -7.81 -11.87 4.28
C LEU A 39 -6.82 -12.31 3.21
N HIS A 40 -7.04 -13.45 2.55
CA HIS A 40 -6.02 -14.05 1.69
C HIS A 40 -6.45 -14.08 0.23
N ALA A 41 -7.64 -14.59 -0.03
CA ALA A 41 -8.23 -14.65 -1.37
C ALA A 41 -9.73 -14.49 -1.28
N ALA A 42 -10.39 -14.25 -2.41
CA ALA A 42 -11.83 -14.38 -2.51
C ALA A 42 -12.21 -15.11 -3.80
N PHE A 43 -13.33 -15.81 -3.73
CA PHE A 43 -14.10 -16.22 -4.88
C PHE A 43 -15.21 -15.20 -5.09
N VAL A 44 -15.33 -14.64 -6.28
CA VAL A 44 -16.37 -13.69 -6.65
C VAL A 44 -17.19 -14.33 -7.76
N TRP A 45 -18.51 -14.30 -7.61
CA TRP A 45 -19.41 -14.76 -8.65
C TRP A 45 -19.57 -13.64 -9.67
N GLU A 46 -19.17 -13.91 -10.90
CA GLU A 46 -19.40 -13.04 -12.05
C GLU A 46 -20.42 -13.67 -13.00
N GLU A 47 -20.79 -12.96 -14.06
CA GLU A 47 -21.92 -13.26 -14.95
C GLU A 47 -22.07 -14.76 -15.30
N ASP A 48 -20.96 -15.46 -15.54
CA ASP A 48 -20.97 -16.88 -15.91
C ASP A 48 -20.14 -17.81 -15.00
N GLY A 49 -19.73 -17.38 -13.80
CA GLY A 49 -19.11 -18.29 -12.84
C GLY A 49 -18.15 -17.68 -11.82
N TRP A 50 -17.48 -18.56 -11.09
CA TRP A 50 -16.54 -18.18 -10.05
C TRP A 50 -15.22 -17.67 -10.61
N VAL A 51 -14.75 -16.57 -10.04
CA VAL A 51 -13.44 -15.98 -10.30
C VAL A 51 -12.68 -15.92 -8.98
N LEU A 52 -11.45 -16.42 -8.99
CA LEU A 52 -10.53 -16.38 -7.86
C LEU A 52 -9.66 -15.11 -7.95
N GLU A 53 -9.62 -14.38 -6.84
CA GLU A 53 -8.77 -13.20 -6.66
C GLU A 53 -7.90 -13.35 -5.43
N ASP A 54 -6.62 -12.99 -5.55
CA ASP A 54 -5.73 -12.86 -4.39
C ASP A 54 -5.92 -11.47 -3.75
N LEU A 55 -6.11 -11.43 -2.44
CA LEU A 55 -6.37 -10.19 -1.69
C LEU A 55 -5.08 -9.54 -1.15
N GLY A 56 -3.96 -9.75 -1.82
CA GLY A 56 -2.64 -9.27 -1.38
C GLY A 56 -2.04 -10.19 -0.32
N SER A 57 -2.17 -11.50 -0.52
CA SER A 57 -1.68 -12.47 0.44
C SER A 57 -0.15 -12.51 0.53
N SER A 58 0.37 -12.76 1.73
CA SER A 58 1.81 -12.75 2.00
C SER A 58 2.55 -13.89 1.30
N ASN A 59 1.94 -15.07 1.24
CA ASN A 59 2.54 -16.27 0.64
C ASN A 59 1.99 -16.60 -0.76
N GLY A 60 1.04 -15.80 -1.25
CA GLY A 60 0.42 -15.96 -2.55
C GLY A 60 -0.72 -16.99 -2.58
N THR A 61 -1.67 -16.73 -3.48
CA THR A 61 -2.64 -17.70 -3.96
C THR A 61 -2.17 -18.29 -5.29
N PHE A 62 -2.34 -19.59 -5.48
CA PHE A 62 -1.94 -20.30 -6.69
C PHE A 62 -3.12 -21.11 -7.24
N LEU A 63 -3.32 -21.06 -8.56
CA LEU A 63 -4.29 -21.85 -9.30
C LEU A 63 -3.51 -22.80 -10.22
N ASN A 64 -3.71 -24.11 -10.08
CA ASN A 64 -3.03 -25.16 -10.85
C ASN A 64 -1.49 -24.99 -10.89
N GLY A 65 -0.91 -24.60 -9.75
CA GLY A 65 0.54 -24.38 -9.60
C GLY A 65 1.03 -23.00 -10.07
N GLN A 66 0.23 -22.25 -10.82
CA GLN A 66 0.55 -20.89 -11.25
C GLN A 66 0.08 -19.86 -10.22
N ARG A 67 0.88 -18.85 -9.94
CA ARG A 67 0.49 -17.80 -8.99
C ARG A 67 -0.61 -16.93 -9.59
N VAL A 68 -1.69 -16.72 -8.84
CA VAL A 68 -2.78 -15.83 -9.20
C VAL A 68 -2.31 -14.39 -8.96
N VAL A 69 -1.98 -13.69 -10.05
CA VAL A 69 -1.54 -12.29 -10.04
C VAL A 69 -2.68 -11.35 -10.41
N GLU A 70 -3.57 -11.81 -11.30
CA GLU A 70 -4.82 -11.16 -11.69
C GLU A 70 -5.99 -12.08 -11.35
N ARG A 71 -7.21 -11.55 -11.40
CA ARG A 71 -8.43 -12.33 -11.16
C ARG A 71 -8.53 -13.43 -12.22
N GLN A 72 -8.57 -14.69 -11.79
CA GLN A 72 -8.59 -15.83 -12.71
C GLN A 72 -9.89 -16.61 -12.56
N ARG A 73 -10.55 -16.86 -13.69
CA ARG A 73 -11.74 -17.68 -13.71
C ARG A 73 -11.38 -19.11 -13.35
N VAL A 74 -12.17 -19.69 -12.45
CA VAL A 74 -11.92 -21.04 -11.98
C VAL A 74 -12.92 -22.02 -12.56
N ARG A 75 -12.47 -23.27 -12.68
CA ARG A 75 -13.21 -24.39 -13.24
C ARG A 75 -13.36 -25.49 -12.22
N ALA A 76 -14.33 -26.36 -12.46
CA ALA A 76 -14.47 -27.58 -11.67
C ALA A 76 -13.21 -28.42 -11.85
N GLY A 77 -12.66 -28.93 -10.74
CA GLY A 77 -11.43 -29.71 -10.71
C GLY A 77 -10.16 -28.89 -10.53
N ASP A 78 -10.22 -27.56 -10.56
CA ASP A 78 -9.04 -26.73 -10.37
C ASP A 78 -8.45 -26.91 -8.97
N GLN A 79 -7.13 -27.00 -8.89
CA GLN A 79 -6.39 -27.02 -7.63
C GLN A 79 -6.02 -25.60 -7.24
N VAL A 80 -6.44 -25.19 -6.05
CA VAL A 80 -6.12 -23.88 -5.49
C VAL A 80 -5.18 -24.06 -4.30
N ARG A 81 -4.21 -23.18 -4.12
CA ARG A 81 -3.34 -23.19 -2.94
C ARG A 81 -3.26 -21.80 -2.33
N PHE A 82 -3.55 -21.70 -1.04
CA PHE A 82 -3.49 -20.49 -0.23
C PHE A 82 -2.30 -20.60 0.72
N GLY A 83 -1.19 -19.92 0.42
CA GLY A 83 0.07 -20.15 1.16
C GLY A 83 0.50 -21.63 1.07
N ALA A 84 0.58 -22.34 2.20
CA ALA A 84 0.88 -23.78 2.22
C ALA A 84 -0.36 -24.68 2.09
N VAL A 85 -1.57 -24.11 2.18
CA VAL A 85 -2.82 -24.89 2.24
C VAL A 85 -3.31 -25.22 0.84
N LYS A 86 -3.41 -26.51 0.52
CA LYS A 86 -3.97 -27.00 -0.74
C LYS A 86 -5.49 -27.17 -0.63
N ALA A 87 -6.18 -26.81 -1.69
CA ALA A 87 -7.61 -26.89 -1.85
C ALA A 87 -7.96 -27.32 -3.28
N ALA A 88 -9.18 -27.81 -3.49
CA ALA A 88 -9.70 -28.15 -4.80
C ALA A 88 -11.10 -27.57 -4.98
N LEU A 89 -11.40 -27.12 -6.20
CA LEU A 89 -12.73 -26.66 -6.57
C LEU A 89 -13.55 -27.80 -7.12
N GLU A 90 -14.73 -27.97 -6.56
CA GLU A 90 -15.73 -28.90 -7.06
C GLU A 90 -16.83 -28.05 -7.68
N GLY A 91 -17.07 -28.21 -8.97
CA GLY A 91 -18.20 -27.57 -9.65
C GLY A 91 -19.45 -28.44 -9.60
N PRO A 92 -20.61 -27.87 -9.99
CA PRO A 92 -21.82 -28.65 -10.20
C PRO A 92 -21.54 -29.67 -11.32
N THR A 93 -21.88 -30.92 -11.05
CA THR A 93 -21.73 -32.04 -11.98
C THR A 93 -22.30 -31.69 -13.36
N GLY A 94 -21.45 -31.45 -14.37
CA GLY A 94 -21.88 -31.33 -15.77
C GLY A 94 -21.30 -30.25 -16.70
N ALA A 95 -20.45 -29.31 -16.27
CA ALA A 95 -19.97 -28.22 -17.15
C ALA A 95 -18.55 -28.46 -17.71
N VAL A 96 -18.47 -29.01 -18.93
CA VAL A 96 -17.24 -29.13 -19.74
C VAL A 96 -16.89 -27.78 -20.36
N ALA A 97 -15.60 -27.47 -20.37
CA ALA A 97 -15.02 -26.22 -20.84
C ALA A 97 -15.30 -25.91 -22.32
N SER A 98 -15.62 -24.66 -22.64
CA SER A 98 -15.44 -24.08 -23.97
C SER A 98 -14.73 -22.72 -23.87
N SER A 99 -13.76 -22.55 -24.78
CA SER A 99 -12.92 -21.37 -24.96
C SER A 99 -13.53 -20.42 -25.99
N GLY A 100 -13.27 -19.11 -25.87
CA GLY A 100 -13.37 -18.22 -27.02
C GLY A 100 -13.58 -16.74 -26.71
N ALA A 101 -12.56 -15.95 -27.06
CA ALA A 101 -12.59 -14.53 -27.44
C ALA A 101 -13.12 -13.45 -26.47
N ARG A 102 -12.19 -12.56 -26.12
CA ARG A 102 -12.32 -11.27 -25.42
C ARG A 102 -13.03 -10.21 -26.29
N PRO A 103 -13.99 -9.45 -25.75
CA PRO A 103 -14.16 -8.04 -26.08
C PRO A 103 -13.52 -7.17 -24.99
N ALA A 104 -12.91 -6.06 -25.40
CA ALA A 104 -12.39 -5.00 -24.53
C ALA A 104 -13.31 -3.76 -24.60
N PRO A 105 -13.02 -2.70 -23.82
CA PRO A 105 -13.82 -2.08 -22.75
C PRO A 105 -14.82 -1.02 -23.30
N ILE A 106 -15.65 -0.28 -22.53
CA ILE A 106 -15.35 0.94 -21.73
C ILE A 106 -16.53 1.31 -20.75
N PRO A 107 -16.43 2.35 -19.87
CA PRO A 107 -16.60 2.31 -18.41
C PRO A 107 -17.94 2.96 -17.94
N GLU A 108 -18.37 3.00 -16.67
CA GLU A 108 -17.95 3.80 -15.49
C GLU A 108 -19.09 3.54 -14.46
N ALA A 109 -18.99 3.52 -13.13
CA ALA A 109 -17.98 3.94 -12.18
C ALA A 109 -18.05 3.01 -10.96
N THR A 110 -16.91 2.43 -10.58
CA THR A 110 -16.64 1.89 -9.24
C THR A 110 -15.17 2.18 -8.93
N TRP A 111 -14.92 2.78 -7.77
CA TRP A 111 -13.67 3.42 -7.37
C TRP A 111 -12.71 2.32 -6.91
N ASP A 112 -12.19 1.60 -7.90
CA ASP A 112 -11.15 0.59 -7.75
C ASP A 112 -9.78 1.26 -7.91
N TYR A 113 -9.11 1.52 -6.78
CA TYR A 113 -7.84 2.24 -6.67
C TYR A 113 -6.63 1.52 -7.31
N THR A 114 -6.87 0.40 -7.99
CA THR A 114 -5.89 -0.55 -8.53
C THR A 114 -5.91 -0.63 -10.07
N VAL A 115 -6.96 -0.10 -10.71
CA VAL A 115 -7.12 -0.13 -12.17
C VAL A 115 -6.15 0.87 -12.82
N GLY A 116 -5.32 0.40 -13.76
CA GLY A 116 -4.41 1.24 -14.57
C GLY A 116 -2.97 1.42 -14.05
N LEU A 117 -2.60 0.78 -12.92
CA LEU A 117 -1.26 0.91 -12.32
C LEU A 117 -0.18 0.00 -12.92
N VAL A 118 -0.58 -1.10 -13.57
CA VAL A 118 0.34 -2.04 -14.22
C VAL A 118 1.02 -1.41 -15.43
N THR A 119 0.33 -0.48 -16.10
CA THR A 119 0.78 0.20 -17.32
C THR A 119 1.33 1.62 -17.07
N SER A 120 1.27 2.13 -15.84
CA SER A 120 1.73 3.48 -15.54
C SER A 120 3.25 3.62 -15.78
N PRO A 121 3.69 4.62 -16.55
CA PRO A 121 5.11 4.81 -16.80
C PRO A 121 5.84 5.21 -15.50
N PRO A 122 7.09 4.75 -15.32
CA PRO A 122 7.94 5.20 -14.22
C PRO A 122 8.07 6.73 -14.22
N ALA A 123 7.99 7.34 -13.04
CA ALA A 123 8.08 8.78 -12.91
C ALA A 123 9.44 9.30 -13.39
N SER A 124 9.44 10.33 -14.23
CA SER A 124 10.69 10.92 -14.72
C SER A 124 11.52 11.53 -13.57
N PRO A 125 12.85 11.68 -13.74
CA PRO A 125 13.71 12.29 -12.73
C PRO A 125 13.25 13.69 -12.27
N LEU A 126 12.81 14.54 -13.20
CA LEU A 126 12.41 15.91 -12.91
C LEU A 126 11.16 15.95 -12.04
N TRP A 127 10.16 15.12 -12.35
CA TRP A 127 8.95 14.99 -11.54
C TRP A 127 9.25 14.48 -10.13
N ARG A 128 10.23 13.59 -9.97
CA ARG A 128 10.68 13.12 -8.66
C ARG A 128 11.41 14.19 -7.85
N LEU A 129 12.24 15.01 -8.50
CA LEU A 129 12.90 16.15 -7.86
C LEU A 129 11.88 17.21 -7.43
N ALA A 130 10.90 17.50 -8.29
CA ALA A 130 9.81 18.41 -7.96
C ALA A 130 9.00 17.89 -6.76
N ALA A 131 8.69 16.58 -6.72
CA ALA A 131 8.00 15.98 -5.59
C ALA A 131 8.81 16.07 -4.29
N LEU A 132 10.11 15.77 -4.35
CA LEU A 132 11.01 15.92 -3.20
C LEU A 132 11.03 17.37 -2.70
N GLY A 133 11.19 18.35 -3.59
CA GLY A 133 11.18 19.77 -3.23
C GLY A 133 9.87 20.23 -2.60
N LEU A 134 8.74 19.83 -3.20
CA LEU A 134 7.41 20.12 -2.68
C LEU A 134 7.17 19.46 -1.31
N ASP A 135 7.59 18.21 -1.14
CA ASP A 135 7.48 17.50 0.13
C ASP A 135 8.35 18.15 1.21
N LEU A 136 9.58 18.57 0.90
CA LEU A 136 10.43 19.30 1.83
C LEU A 136 9.77 20.60 2.29
N GLY A 137 9.24 21.41 1.36
CA GLY A 137 8.55 22.66 1.70
C GLY A 137 7.30 22.44 2.56
N LEU A 138 6.43 21.50 2.15
CA LEU A 138 5.21 21.17 2.90
C LEU A 138 5.51 20.58 4.28
N PHE A 139 6.57 19.76 4.40
CA PHE A 139 6.98 19.16 5.65
C PHE A 139 7.55 20.19 6.62
N VAL A 140 8.39 21.12 6.14
CA VAL A 140 8.92 22.23 6.96
C VAL A 140 7.79 23.13 7.44
N LEU A 141 6.89 23.54 6.55
CA LEU A 141 5.75 24.39 6.92
C LEU A 141 4.83 23.69 7.92
N GLY A 142 4.47 22.43 7.66
CA GLY A 142 3.61 21.66 8.55
C GLY A 142 4.27 21.32 9.89
N SER A 143 5.61 21.25 9.95
CA SER A 143 6.35 21.05 11.20
C SER A 143 6.19 22.21 12.19
N LEU A 144 5.81 23.42 11.75
CA LEU A 144 5.53 24.53 12.66
C LEU A 144 4.32 24.25 13.56
N VAL A 145 3.36 23.44 13.09
CA VAL A 145 2.11 23.19 13.81
C VAL A 145 2.34 22.47 15.15
N PRO A 146 3.06 21.33 15.20
CA PRO A 146 3.45 20.71 16.47
C PRO A 146 4.21 21.63 17.44
N PHE A 147 4.93 22.63 16.94
CA PHE A 147 5.73 23.56 17.73
C PHE A 147 5.01 24.86 18.10
N LEU A 148 3.78 25.08 17.62
CA LEU A 148 2.98 26.27 17.96
C LEU A 148 2.96 26.58 19.47
N PRO A 149 2.73 25.60 20.38
CA PRO A 149 2.70 25.89 21.82
C PRO A 149 4.03 26.41 22.36
N LEU A 150 5.16 25.90 21.86
CA LEU A 150 6.49 26.36 22.26
C LEU A 150 6.78 27.75 21.69
N LEU A 151 6.44 27.97 20.41
CA LEU A 151 6.63 29.25 19.74
C LEU A 151 5.80 30.37 20.37
N THR A 152 4.54 30.10 20.71
CA THR A 152 3.67 31.08 21.38
C THR A 152 4.17 31.41 22.77
N MET A 153 4.67 30.43 23.52
CA MET A 153 5.25 30.66 24.84
C MET A 153 6.52 31.52 24.75
N LEU A 154 7.43 31.24 23.82
CA LEU A 154 8.65 32.02 23.60
C LEU A 154 8.33 33.46 23.12
N ALA A 155 7.34 33.60 22.24
CA ALA A 155 6.87 34.90 21.78
C ALA A 155 6.20 35.69 22.92
N ALA A 156 5.38 35.04 23.75
CA ALA A 156 4.76 35.69 24.89
C ALA A 156 5.81 36.22 25.87
N GLU A 157 6.84 35.44 26.16
CA GLU A 157 7.95 35.86 27.00
C GLU A 157 8.72 37.05 26.42
N SER A 158 8.94 37.06 25.09
CA SER A 158 9.74 38.09 24.43
C SER A 158 8.97 39.40 24.20
N PHE A 159 7.64 39.33 24.03
CA PHE A 159 6.85 40.46 23.53
C PHE A 159 5.61 40.83 24.36
N LEU A 160 5.05 39.89 25.14
CA LEU A 160 3.78 40.09 25.85
C LEU A 160 3.96 40.24 27.36
N LEU A 161 4.96 39.56 27.92
CA LEU A 161 5.26 39.62 29.34
C LEU A 161 5.80 41.00 29.72
N ARG A 162 5.25 41.57 30.80
CA ARG A 162 5.77 42.81 31.37
C ARG A 162 7.13 42.53 32.02
N PRO A 163 8.04 43.52 32.12
CA PRO A 163 9.36 43.34 32.73
C PRO A 163 9.34 42.79 34.16
N GLU A 164 8.21 42.98 34.86
CA GLU A 164 8.00 42.56 36.25
C GLU A 164 7.47 41.13 36.38
N THR A 165 7.05 40.50 35.28
CA THR A 165 6.56 39.12 35.30
C THR A 165 7.72 38.12 35.22
N LEU A 166 7.74 37.16 36.14
CA LEU A 166 8.73 36.09 36.14
C LEU A 166 8.54 35.22 34.88
N PRO A 167 9.58 35.03 34.05
CA PRO A 167 9.49 34.18 32.87
C PRO A 167 9.26 32.72 33.28
N PRO A 168 8.65 31.90 32.40
CA PRO A 168 8.49 30.48 32.66
C PRO A 168 9.84 29.81 32.93
N SER A 169 9.89 28.92 33.92
CA SER A 169 11.11 28.22 34.31
C SER A 169 11.66 27.36 33.18
N MET A 170 12.98 27.10 33.19
CA MET A 170 13.61 26.19 32.24
C MET A 170 12.95 24.80 32.23
N THR A 171 12.47 24.33 33.38
CA THR A 171 11.74 23.06 33.50
C THR A 171 10.42 23.08 32.74
N THR A 172 9.64 24.16 32.83
CA THR A 172 8.40 24.31 32.06
C THR A 172 8.68 24.38 30.56
N LYS A 173 9.71 25.13 30.14
CA LYS A 173 10.07 25.20 28.71
C LYS A 173 10.50 23.84 28.16
N ALA A 174 11.29 23.09 28.91
CA ALA A 174 11.72 21.74 28.54
C ALA A 174 10.54 20.78 28.43
N PHE A 175 9.57 20.84 29.34
CA PHE A 175 8.36 20.02 29.29
C PHE A 175 7.52 20.31 28.04
N VAL A 176 7.27 21.59 27.74
CA VAL A 176 6.53 22.01 26.53
C VAL A 176 7.28 21.61 25.26
N ALA A 177 8.60 21.79 25.22
CA ALA A 177 9.43 21.39 24.09
C ALA A 177 9.38 19.87 23.87
N GLY A 178 9.42 19.07 24.94
CA GLY A 178 9.28 17.61 24.89
C GLY A 178 7.93 17.18 24.31
N GLY A 179 6.83 17.81 24.75
CA GLY A 179 5.49 17.59 24.20
C GLY A 179 5.39 17.93 22.70
N CYS A 180 5.94 19.07 22.30
CA CYS A 180 6.01 19.47 20.88
C CYS A 180 6.83 18.47 20.06
N GLY A 181 7.94 17.98 20.59
CA GLY A 181 8.76 16.95 19.96
C GLY A 181 8.01 15.64 19.77
N ALA A 182 7.23 15.18 20.76
CA ALA A 182 6.40 13.99 20.64
C ALA A 182 5.32 14.15 19.55
N LEU A 183 4.63 15.30 19.51
CA LEU A 183 3.67 15.62 18.46
C LEU A 183 4.33 15.67 17.07
N TRP A 184 5.54 16.21 16.99
CA TRP A 184 6.30 16.27 15.74
C TRP A 184 6.67 14.88 15.23
N VAL A 185 7.06 13.94 16.10
CA VAL A 185 7.32 12.54 15.72
C VAL A 185 6.07 11.88 15.15
N ILE A 186 4.90 12.09 15.77
CA ILE A 186 3.62 11.57 15.27
C ILE A 186 3.30 12.18 13.89
N TYR A 187 3.48 13.49 13.75
CA TYR A 187 3.30 14.20 12.49
C TYR A 187 4.23 13.64 11.40
N ALA A 188 5.53 13.49 11.69
CA ALA A 188 6.52 12.97 10.76
C ALA A 188 6.20 11.53 10.32
N TRP A 189 5.80 10.68 11.27
CA TRP A 189 5.33 9.34 10.95
C TRP A 189 4.12 9.36 10.02
N TYR A 190 3.14 10.23 10.27
CA TYR A 190 1.93 10.32 9.45
C TYR A 190 2.23 10.86 8.05
N TYR A 191 3.15 11.82 7.95
CA TYR A 191 3.55 12.42 6.70
C TYR A 191 4.27 11.42 5.78
N TRP A 192 5.32 10.77 6.30
CA TRP A 192 6.21 9.91 5.52
C TRP A 192 5.71 8.47 5.48
N ILE A 193 5.67 7.80 6.64
CA ILE A 193 5.43 6.36 6.73
C ILE A 193 3.98 6.02 6.37
N HIS A 194 3.02 6.68 7.02
CA HIS A 194 1.60 6.44 6.74
C HIS A 194 1.23 6.87 5.32
N GLY A 195 1.78 7.99 4.85
CA GLY A 195 1.65 8.48 3.46
C GLY A 195 2.03 7.41 2.44
N TRP A 196 3.25 6.86 2.55
CA TRP A 196 3.70 5.77 1.68
C TRP A 196 2.88 4.49 1.84
N ALA A 197 2.61 4.07 3.08
CA ALA A 197 1.99 2.78 3.37
C ALA A 197 0.53 2.67 2.92
N ARG A 198 -0.26 3.75 3.07
CA ARG A 198 -1.72 3.71 2.90
C ARG A 198 -2.25 4.69 1.86
N ARG A 199 -1.57 5.81 1.62
CA ARG A 199 -2.03 6.85 0.69
C ARG A 199 -1.35 6.79 -0.67
N GLY A 200 -0.41 5.85 -0.84
CA GLY A 200 0.33 5.66 -2.08
C GLY A 200 1.34 6.78 -2.35
N GLY A 201 1.78 7.53 -1.34
CA GLY A 201 2.69 8.66 -1.53
C GLY A 201 2.56 9.73 -0.46
N THR A 202 3.60 10.52 -0.31
CA THR A 202 3.59 11.76 0.47
C THR A 202 2.66 12.80 -0.17
N PRO A 203 2.26 13.86 0.56
CA PRO A 203 1.42 14.93 0.02
C PRO A 203 1.95 15.55 -1.29
N GLY A 204 3.25 15.88 -1.37
CA GLY A 204 3.87 16.47 -2.55
C GLY A 204 3.86 15.53 -3.75
N MET A 205 4.21 14.26 -3.56
CA MET A 205 4.01 13.23 -4.60
C MET A 205 2.58 13.22 -5.13
N ARG A 206 1.58 13.23 -4.25
CA ARG A 206 0.16 13.16 -4.65
C ARG A 206 -0.30 14.41 -5.39
N LEU A 207 0.17 15.59 -4.99
CA LEU A 207 -0.14 16.86 -5.67
C LEU A 207 0.42 16.90 -7.09
N LEU A 208 1.58 16.27 -7.34
CA LEU A 208 2.18 16.17 -8.66
C LEU A 208 1.70 14.95 -9.46
N GLY A 209 0.63 14.28 -9.01
CA GLY A 209 0.10 13.10 -9.67
C GLY A 209 1.08 11.92 -9.71
N LEU A 210 1.92 11.76 -8.69
CA LEU A 210 2.81 10.63 -8.52
C LEU A 210 2.26 9.63 -7.51
N ARG A 211 2.63 8.36 -7.69
CA ARG A 211 2.23 7.28 -6.79
C ARG A 211 3.38 6.33 -6.53
N LEU A 212 3.50 5.93 -5.27
CA LEU A 212 4.42 4.92 -4.80
C LEU A 212 3.74 3.55 -4.77
N VAL A 213 4.36 2.59 -5.42
CA VAL A 213 3.89 1.20 -5.50
C VAL A 213 5.02 0.21 -5.25
N ASP A 214 4.65 -1.03 -4.96
CA ASP A 214 5.57 -2.15 -5.02
C ASP A 214 6.06 -2.38 -6.45
N ASN A 215 7.34 -2.76 -6.60
CA ASN A 215 7.95 -2.97 -7.90
C ASN A 215 7.47 -4.26 -8.60
N LEU A 216 7.12 -5.30 -7.83
CA LEU A 216 6.73 -6.60 -8.39
C LEU A 216 5.27 -6.60 -8.84
N PHE A 217 4.36 -6.20 -7.95
CA PHE A 217 2.92 -6.33 -8.17
C PHE A 217 2.20 -5.01 -8.44
N ARG A 218 2.92 -3.88 -8.45
CA ARG A 218 2.33 -2.53 -8.67
C ARG A 218 1.22 -2.16 -7.68
N GLN A 219 1.22 -2.80 -6.51
CA GLN A 219 0.24 -2.61 -5.44
C GLN A 219 0.72 -1.59 -4.39
N PRO A 220 -0.18 -1.12 -3.50
CA PRO A 220 0.21 -0.31 -2.34
C PRO A 220 1.30 -0.99 -1.49
N VAL A 221 2.26 -0.21 -1.03
CA VAL A 221 3.50 -0.70 -0.41
C VAL A 221 3.28 -1.31 0.98
N GLY A 222 2.31 -0.80 1.74
CA GLY A 222 2.08 -1.21 3.13
C GLY A 222 3.18 -0.73 4.09
N TYR A 223 2.99 -0.95 5.40
CA TYR A 223 3.86 -0.38 6.44
C TYR A 223 5.26 -1.02 6.49
N ALA A 224 5.37 -2.34 6.29
CA ALA A 224 6.65 -3.04 6.37
C ALA A 224 7.64 -2.49 5.33
N ARG A 225 7.23 -2.45 4.06
CA ARG A 225 8.06 -1.89 2.99
C ARG A 225 8.21 -0.37 3.09
N ALA A 226 7.25 0.37 3.66
CA ALA A 226 7.43 1.80 3.92
C ALA A 226 8.57 2.06 4.92
N TRP A 227 8.69 1.24 5.97
CA TRP A 227 9.82 1.31 6.90
C TRP A 227 11.14 0.88 6.26
N LEU A 228 11.15 -0.19 5.45
CA LEU A 228 12.34 -0.57 4.67
C LEU A 228 12.79 0.56 3.74
N ARG A 229 11.84 1.23 3.09
CA ARG A 229 12.11 2.42 2.27
C ARG A 229 12.69 3.55 3.11
N ALA A 230 12.15 3.83 4.29
CA ALA A 230 12.70 4.85 5.18
C ALA A 230 14.15 4.55 5.58
N LEU A 231 14.46 3.32 5.96
CA LEU A 231 15.83 2.88 6.26
C LEU A 231 16.74 3.01 5.03
N ALA A 232 16.25 2.63 3.85
CA ALA A 232 17.00 2.77 2.61
C ALA A 232 17.22 4.23 2.18
N CYS A 233 16.32 5.14 2.55
CA CYS A 233 16.53 6.58 2.38
C CYS A 233 17.69 7.08 3.25
N VAL A 234 17.93 6.51 4.44
CA VAL A 234 19.12 6.83 5.25
C VAL A 234 20.39 6.48 4.48
N ALA A 235 20.46 5.29 3.86
CA ALA A 235 21.59 4.91 3.01
C ALA A 235 21.77 5.89 1.83
N THR A 236 20.68 6.34 1.21
CA THR A 236 20.75 7.39 0.17
C THR A 236 21.30 8.71 0.71
N GLY A 237 20.90 9.11 1.93
CA GLY A 237 21.40 10.32 2.60
C GLY A 237 22.89 10.23 2.93
N LEU A 238 23.37 9.06 3.39
CA LEU A 238 24.79 8.81 3.66
C LEU A 238 25.66 8.92 2.41
N THR A 239 25.09 8.65 1.22
CA THR A 239 25.76 8.86 -0.07
C THR A 239 25.66 10.31 -0.57
N PHE A 240 25.30 11.28 0.28
CA PHE A 240 25.09 12.69 -0.09
C PHE A 240 24.15 12.88 -1.30
N GLY A 241 23.11 12.05 -1.39
CA GLY A 241 22.12 12.11 -2.47
C GLY A 241 22.53 11.43 -3.78
N VAL A 242 23.73 10.84 -3.88
CA VAL A 242 24.15 10.07 -5.07
C VAL A 242 23.16 8.92 -5.36
N GLY A 243 22.66 8.25 -4.32
CA GLY A 243 21.62 7.23 -4.47
C GLY A 243 20.32 7.74 -5.10
N PHE A 244 20.04 9.04 -5.04
CA PHE A 244 18.92 9.66 -5.74
C PHE A 244 19.25 9.92 -7.22
N LEU A 245 20.48 10.38 -7.53
CA LEU A 245 20.94 10.66 -8.89
C LEU A 245 20.92 9.43 -9.81
N MET A 246 20.94 8.22 -9.26
CA MET A 246 20.78 6.96 -10.01
C MET A 246 19.55 6.94 -10.92
N VAL A 247 18.50 7.70 -10.60
CA VAL A 247 17.27 7.78 -11.40
C VAL A 247 17.50 8.31 -12.83
N PHE A 248 18.57 9.08 -13.04
CA PHE A 248 18.93 9.62 -14.35
C PHE A 248 19.57 8.56 -15.26
N PHE A 249 20.32 7.63 -14.67
CA PHE A 249 21.14 6.64 -15.39
C PHE A 249 20.44 5.29 -15.56
N ARG A 250 19.35 5.04 -14.83
CA ARG A 250 18.65 3.77 -14.86
C ARG A 250 17.43 3.77 -15.80
N PRO A 251 17.28 2.74 -16.66
CA PRO A 251 16.10 2.59 -17.52
C PRO A 251 14.77 2.47 -16.75
N ASP A 252 14.82 1.86 -15.57
CA ASP A 252 13.64 1.64 -14.71
C ASP A 252 13.29 2.84 -13.80
N ARG A 253 14.06 3.94 -13.86
CA ARG A 253 13.86 5.16 -13.05
C ARG A 253 13.73 4.89 -11.54
N ARG A 254 14.41 3.87 -11.03
CA ARG A 254 14.49 3.58 -9.59
C ARG A 254 15.74 4.23 -8.97
N THR A 255 15.59 4.79 -7.78
CA THR A 255 16.69 5.27 -6.93
C THR A 255 17.26 4.13 -6.09
N LEU A 256 18.36 4.37 -5.38
CA LEU A 256 18.93 3.41 -4.44
C LEU A 256 17.91 2.89 -3.41
N HIS A 257 17.14 3.81 -2.81
CA HIS A 257 16.13 3.45 -1.82
C HIS A 257 14.92 2.72 -2.41
N ASP A 258 14.61 2.96 -3.69
CA ASP A 258 13.60 2.18 -4.41
C ASP A 258 14.03 0.72 -4.57
N LEU A 259 15.30 0.50 -4.95
CA LEU A 259 15.87 -0.83 -5.15
C LEU A 259 15.91 -1.63 -3.86
N LEU A 260 16.45 -1.02 -2.79
CA LEU A 260 16.58 -1.65 -1.48
C LEU A 260 15.22 -1.99 -0.86
N ALA A 261 14.19 -1.17 -1.10
CA ALA A 261 12.86 -1.41 -0.59
C ALA A 261 11.94 -2.20 -1.54
N GLY A 262 12.40 -2.51 -2.74
CA GLY A 262 11.58 -3.17 -3.78
C GLY A 262 10.37 -2.33 -4.22
N THR A 263 10.52 -1.01 -4.28
CA THR A 263 9.43 -0.07 -4.58
C THR A 263 9.70 0.70 -5.86
N GLN A 264 8.68 1.36 -6.41
CA GLN A 264 8.82 2.21 -7.58
C GLN A 264 7.80 3.34 -7.55
N VAL A 265 8.22 4.52 -8.01
CA VAL A 265 7.33 5.67 -8.21
C VAL A 265 6.90 5.74 -9.67
N VAL A 266 5.60 5.82 -9.89
CA VAL A 266 4.94 5.88 -11.20
C VAL A 266 4.04 7.11 -11.29
N HIS A 267 3.73 7.54 -12.51
CA HIS A 267 2.68 8.54 -12.71
C HIS A 267 1.31 7.94 -12.40
N ARG A 268 0.45 8.72 -11.75
CA ARG A 268 -0.95 8.38 -11.55
C ARG A 268 -1.63 8.58 -12.90
N THR A 269 -2.09 7.50 -13.51
CA THR A 269 -2.91 7.58 -14.72
C THR A 269 -4.18 8.35 -14.36
N PRO A 270 -4.56 9.40 -15.11
CA PRO A 270 -5.87 10.01 -14.95
C PRO A 270 -6.91 8.92 -15.09
N THR A 271 -7.83 8.81 -14.13
CA THR A 271 -9.10 8.15 -14.42
C THR A 271 -9.73 8.94 -15.58
N PRO A 272 -10.13 8.27 -16.67
CA PRO A 272 -10.89 8.92 -17.73
C PRO A 272 -12.14 9.61 -17.15
#